data_AF-A0A922WZ59-F1
#
_entry.id   AF-A0A922WZ59-F1
#
_cell.length_a   1.000
_cell.length_b   1.000
_cell.length_c   1.000
_cell.angle_alpha   90.00
_cell.angle_beta   90.00
_cell.angle_gamma   90.00
#
_symmetry.space_group_name_H-M   'P 1'
#
loop_
_entity.id
_entity.type
_entity.pdbx_description
1 polymer ?
#
loop_
_entity_poly.entity_id
_entity_poly.type
_entity_poly.pdbx_seq_one_letter_code
_entity_poly.pdbx_strand_id
1 'polypeptide(L)'
;KENELVFPIESWIGYALTPGANWKGPIKRFRLTVDKGDPDRLVSLCMDGIRKVSPTRFEVIKTDFEPTRDIDLLFVTFTPLEGGQ
;
A
#
# COMPACT_ATOMS: atom_id res chain seq x y z
N LYS A 1 3.76 -28.54 -1.65
CA LYS A 1 4.85 -28.59 -0.66
C LYS A 1 4.26 -28.09 0.64
N GLU A 2 3.75 -29.01 1.43
CA GLU A 2 2.99 -28.72 2.64
C GLU A 2 4.01 -28.65 3.79
N ASN A 3 4.02 -27.54 4.53
CA ASN A 3 4.90 -27.22 5.69
C ASN A 3 6.26 -26.54 5.39
N GLU A 4 6.33 -25.62 4.43
CA GLU A 4 7.45 -24.66 4.41
C GLU A 4 7.19 -23.59 5.50
N LEU A 5 8.02 -23.57 6.54
CA LEU A 5 7.96 -22.51 7.54
C LEU A 5 8.44 -21.22 6.87
N VAL A 6 7.57 -20.22 6.82
CA VAL A 6 7.88 -18.89 6.28
C VAL A 6 7.85 -17.85 7.39
N PHE A 7 8.74 -16.87 7.28
CA PHE A 7 8.76 -15.71 8.16
C PHE A 7 8.33 -14.46 7.40
N PRO A 8 7.38 -13.65 7.93
CA PRO A 8 6.96 -12.41 7.31
C PRO A 8 7.99 -11.30 7.57
N ILE A 9 8.51 -10.71 6.50
CA ILE A 9 9.29 -9.48 6.56
C ILE A 9 8.36 -8.33 6.23
N GLU A 10 8.23 -7.39 7.17
CA GLU A 10 7.40 -6.20 7.03
C GLU A 10 8.20 -5.00 6.53
N SER A 11 7.57 -4.16 5.73
CA SER A 11 8.09 -2.84 5.34
C SER A 11 6.96 -1.84 5.39
N TRP A 12 7.17 -0.76 6.13
CA TRP A 12 6.17 0.26 6.40
C TRP A 12 6.52 1.56 5.69
N ILE A 13 5.53 2.18 5.05
CA ILE A 13 5.66 3.51 4.43
C ILE A 13 4.53 4.39 4.95
N GLY A 14 4.90 5.50 5.60
CA GLY A 14 3.98 6.58 5.95
C GLY A 14 4.10 7.72 4.94
N TYR A 15 2.98 8.31 4.54
CA TYR A 15 2.95 9.49 3.67
C TYR A 15 2.00 10.54 4.26
N ALA A 16 2.58 11.68 4.66
CA ALA A 16 1.83 12.83 5.14
C ALA A 16 0.97 13.41 4.01
N LEU A 17 -0.35 13.30 4.16
CA LEU A 17 -1.33 13.73 3.16
C LEU A 17 -2.32 14.75 3.72
N THR A 18 -2.61 14.69 5.02
CA THR A 18 -3.50 15.63 5.72
C THR A 18 -3.15 17.10 5.52
N PRO A 19 -1.88 17.53 5.38
CA PRO A 19 -1.59 18.94 5.09
C PRO A 19 -2.17 19.43 3.76
N GLY A 20 -2.45 18.52 2.82
CA GLY A 20 -3.10 18.82 1.54
C GLY A 20 -4.53 19.33 1.68
N ALA A 21 -5.20 19.08 2.81
CA ALA A 21 -6.52 19.65 3.11
C ALA A 21 -6.47 21.16 3.42
N ASN A 22 -5.30 21.69 3.79
CA ASN A 22 -5.11 23.11 4.14
C ASN A 22 -4.67 23.99 2.96
N TRP A 23 -4.68 23.44 1.74
CA TRP A 23 -4.37 24.21 0.54
C TRP A 23 -5.54 25.13 0.16
N LYS A 24 -5.52 25.72 -1.03
CA LYS A 24 -6.59 26.59 -1.54
C LYS A 24 -7.82 25.76 -1.97
N GLY A 25 -8.36 24.95 -1.06
CA GLY A 25 -9.45 23.99 -1.27
C GLY A 25 -8.98 22.54 -1.48
N PRO A 26 -9.92 21.63 -1.81
CA PRO A 26 -9.64 20.20 -1.94
C PRO A 26 -8.63 19.88 -3.05
N ILE A 27 -7.97 18.72 -2.93
CA ILE A 27 -7.10 18.19 -3.97
C ILE A 27 -7.96 17.84 -5.18
N LYS A 28 -7.91 18.69 -6.21
CA LYS A 28 -8.77 18.57 -7.42
C LYS A 28 -8.71 17.20 -8.06
N ARG A 29 -7.51 16.64 -8.21
CA ARG A 29 -7.31 15.29 -8.71
C ARG A 29 -6.20 14.61 -7.94
N PHE A 30 -6.59 13.63 -7.13
CA PHE A 30 -5.69 12.77 -6.39
C PHE A 30 -5.60 11.41 -7.10
N ARG A 31 -4.38 10.95 -7.36
CA ARG A 31 -4.11 9.60 -7.87
C ARG A 31 -3.04 8.95 -7.01
N LEU A 32 -3.39 7.84 -6.37
CA LEU A 32 -2.43 6.98 -5.67
C LEU A 32 -2.31 5.69 -6.47
N THR A 33 -1.07 5.34 -6.81
CA THR A 33 -0.72 4.06 -7.40
C THR A 33 0.21 3.35 -6.44
N VAL A 34 -0.14 2.13 -6.06
CA VAL A 34 0.67 1.28 -5.19
C VAL A 34 1.12 0.07 -5.99
N ASP A 35 2.42 -0.11 -6.12
CA ASP A 35 3.02 -1.24 -6.82
C ASP A 35 3.82 -2.08 -5.82
N LYS A 36 3.36 -3.30 -5.53
CA LYS A 36 4.03 -4.19 -4.57
C LYS A 36 5.23 -4.93 -5.16
N GLY A 37 5.53 -4.71 -6.46
CA GLY A 37 6.71 -5.21 -7.15
C GLY A 37 6.71 -6.71 -7.46
N ASP A 38 6.05 -7.53 -6.65
CA ASP A 38 5.99 -8.98 -6.78
C ASP A 38 4.54 -9.48 -6.59
N PRO A 39 3.97 -10.32 -7.48
CA PRO A 39 2.62 -10.86 -7.36
C PRO A 39 2.33 -11.65 -6.07
N ASP A 40 3.34 -12.13 -5.36
CA ASP A 40 3.19 -12.93 -4.14
C ASP A 40 3.35 -12.13 -2.84
N ARG A 41 3.84 -10.89 -2.91
CA ARG A 41 3.86 -9.97 -1.76
C ARG A 41 2.45 -9.55 -1.35
N LEU A 42 2.23 -9.29 -0.07
CA LEU A 42 1.01 -8.63 0.39
C LEU A 42 1.23 -7.13 0.49
N VAL A 43 0.15 -6.38 0.30
CA VAL A 43 0.10 -4.95 0.60
C VAL A 43 -1.20 -4.64 1.33
N SER A 44 -1.11 -3.85 2.39
CA SER A 44 -2.23 -3.32 3.16
C SER A 44 -2.14 -1.81 3.21
N LEU A 45 -3.27 -1.12 3.10
CA LEU A 45 -3.35 0.34 3.12
C LEU A 45 -4.73 0.86 3.52
N CYS A 46 -4.75 2.07 4.08
CA CYS A 46 -5.94 2.76 4.55
C CYS A 46 -6.54 3.69 3.48
N MET A 47 -7.15 3.13 2.44
CA MET A 47 -7.75 3.92 1.36
C MET A 47 -8.95 3.23 0.71
N ASP A 48 -10.10 3.91 0.69
CA ASP A 48 -11.31 3.39 0.05
C ASP A 48 -11.33 3.61 -1.46
N GLY A 49 -11.97 2.67 -2.17
CA GLY A 49 -12.15 2.73 -3.62
C GLY A 49 -10.93 2.26 -4.42
N ILE A 50 -10.07 1.44 -3.81
CA ILE A 50 -8.92 0.88 -4.48
C ILE A 50 -9.33 -0.17 -5.52
N ARG A 51 -8.71 -0.14 -6.70
CA ARG A 51 -8.86 -1.15 -7.74
C ARG A 51 -7.53 -1.80 -8.08
N LYS A 52 -7.52 -3.12 -8.23
CA LYS A 52 -6.39 -3.86 -8.80
C LYS A 52 -6.35 -3.62 -10.31
N VAL A 53 -5.21 -3.16 -10.83
CA VAL A 53 -5.02 -2.86 -12.27
C VAL A 53 -3.99 -3.78 -12.92
N SER A 54 -3.16 -4.46 -12.13
CA SER A 54 -2.24 -5.51 -12.59
C SER A 54 -1.97 -6.50 -11.44
N PRO A 55 -1.21 -7.59 -11.65
CA PRO A 55 -0.82 -8.50 -10.58
C PRO A 55 -0.14 -7.82 -9.38
N THR A 56 0.58 -6.72 -9.61
CA THR A 56 1.34 -6.00 -8.58
C THR A 56 0.77 -4.63 -8.26
N ARG A 57 -0.10 -4.07 -9.11
CA ARG A 57 -0.51 -2.66 -9.02
C ARG A 57 -1.96 -2.47 -8.62
N PHE A 58 -2.14 -1.55 -7.68
CA PHE A 58 -3.42 -1.05 -7.20
C PHE A 58 -3.50 0.45 -7.41
N GLU A 59 -4.69 0.96 -7.67
CA GLU A 59 -4.90 2.37 -7.95
C GLU A 59 -6.17 2.89 -7.31
N VAL A 60 -6.12 4.13 -6.82
CA VAL A 60 -7.31 4.93 -6.53
C VAL A 60 -7.20 6.27 -7.24
N ILE A 61 -8.32 6.76 -7.75
CA ILE A 61 -8.47 8.14 -8.23
C ILE A 61 -9.60 8.77 -7.43
N LYS A 62 -9.37 9.95 -6.88
CA LYS A 62 -10.38 10.80 -6.24
C LYS A 62 -10.37 12.19 -6.87
N THR A 63 -11.53 12.81 -6.94
CA THR A 63 -11.72 14.20 -7.39
C THR A 63 -12.24 15.04 -6.25
N ASP A 64 -11.79 16.30 -6.15
CA ASP A 64 -12.12 17.19 -5.03
C ASP A 64 -11.93 16.50 -3.67
N PHE A 65 -10.75 15.87 -3.49
CA PHE A 65 -10.44 15.05 -2.33
C PHE A 65 -9.90 15.88 -1.16
N GLU A 66 -10.57 15.76 -0.01
CA GLU A 66 -10.10 16.29 1.27
C GLU A 66 -9.58 15.14 2.14
N PRO A 67 -8.25 15.00 2.30
CA PRO A 67 -7.68 13.92 3.09
C PRO A 67 -7.95 14.13 4.58
N THR A 68 -8.63 13.17 5.20
CA THR A 68 -8.91 13.16 6.65
C THR A 68 -7.86 12.40 7.47
N ARG A 69 -6.96 11.69 6.78
CA ARG A 69 -5.85 10.94 7.38
C ARG A 69 -4.66 10.86 6.43
N ASP A 70 -3.50 10.60 7.02
CA ASP A 70 -2.29 10.23 6.29
C ASP A 70 -2.39 8.80 5.76
N ILE A 71 -1.53 8.47 4.79
CA ILE A 71 -1.49 7.13 4.20
C ILE A 71 -0.46 6.29 4.94
N ASP A 72 -0.88 5.13 5.41
CA ASP A 72 -0.03 4.07 5.92
C ASP A 72 -0.08 2.89 4.95
N LEU A 73 1.08 2.41 4.54
CA LEU A 73 1.22 1.20 3.73
C LEU A 73 2.07 0.18 4.49
N LEU A 74 1.58 -1.05 4.54
CA LEU A 74 2.34 -2.22 4.97
C LEU A 74 2.57 -3.12 3.75
N PHE A 75 3.82 -3.45 3.48
CA PHE A 75 4.21 -4.50 2.56
C PHE A 75 4.71 -5.70 3.35
N VAL A 76 4.27 -6.90 2.97
CA VAL A 76 4.73 -8.16 3.59
C VAL A 76 5.34 -9.04 2.52
N THR A 77 6.57 -9.47 2.74
CA THR A 77 7.24 -10.51 1.94
C THR A 77 7.42 -11.74 2.81
N PHE A 78 6.94 -12.89 2.36
CA PHE A 78 7.17 -14.16 3.06
C PHE A 78 8.49 -14.76 2.58
N THR A 79 9.43 -14.94 3.50
CA THR A 79 10.73 -15.55 3.21
C THR A 79 10.76 -16.95 3.81
N PRO A 80 11.20 -17.98 3.06
CA PRO A 80 11.45 -19.30 3.62
C PRO A 80 12.42 -19.21 4.80
N LEU A 81 12.09 -19.86 5.90
CA LEU A 81 13.06 -20.15 6.94
C LEU A 81 13.92 -21.31 6.44
N GLU A 82 15.04 -21.02 5.79
CA GLU A 82 16.05 -22.05 5.59
C GLU A 82 16.55 -22.48 6.98
N GLY A 83 16.38 -23.76 7.28
CA GLY A 83 16.85 -24.35 8.53
C GLY A 83 18.31 -23.99 8.74
N GLY A 84 18.62 -23.45 9.92
CA GLY A 84 19.98 -23.09 10.31
C GLY A 84 20.95 -24.23 10.00
N GLN A 85 22.10 -23.85 9.45
CA GLN A 85 23.23 -24.72 9.23
C GLN A 85 23.65 -25.45 10.52
#